data_AF-A0A2N3DJS8-F1
#
_entry.id   AF-A0A2N3DJS8-F1
#
_cell.length_a   1.000
_cell.length_b   1.000
_cell.length_c   1.000
_cell.angle_alpha   90.00
_cell.angle_beta   90.00
_cell.angle_gamma   90.00
#
_symmetry.space_group_name_H-M   'P 1'
#
loop_
_entity.id
_entity.type
_entity.pdbx_description
1 polymer ?
#
loop_
_entity_poly.entity_id
_entity_poly.type
_entity_poly.pdbx_seq_one_letter_code
_entity_poly.pdbx_strand_id
1 'polypeptide(L)'
;QAGRFMGRTYEQAFGTDPARQQALSPTLHAAAPNAPDFLLLHVQRADGVAQANALAAALKRGGTRVEIGSFPGTGLRGHAAINRKLGEPDYPATPVMDAWLKKVLG
;
A
#
# COMPACT_ATOMS: atom_id res chain seq x y z
N GLN A 1 -12.43 4.24 8.03
CA GLN A 1 -12.31 3.05 8.91
C GLN A 1 -12.77 1.85 8.12
N ALA A 2 -11.99 0.77 8.10
CA ALA A 2 -12.47 -0.49 7.59
C ALA A 2 -13.64 -0.93 8.47
N GLY A 3 -14.87 -0.97 7.93
CA GLY A 3 -16.09 -1.15 8.73
C GLY A 3 -16.06 -2.41 9.61
N ARG A 4 -17.04 -2.56 10.51
CA ARG A 4 -17.16 -3.62 11.53
C ARG A 4 -16.80 -5.05 11.07
N PHE A 5 -17.01 -5.37 9.79
CA PHE A 5 -16.59 -6.64 9.18
C PHE A 5 -15.08 -6.86 9.12
N MET A 6 -14.30 -5.83 8.78
CA MET A 6 -12.85 -5.93 8.70
C MET A 6 -12.19 -5.95 10.07
N GLY A 7 -12.82 -5.39 11.11
CA GLY A 7 -12.30 -5.43 12.48
C GLY A 7 -12.01 -6.85 12.96
N ARG A 8 -12.96 -7.77 12.81
CA ARG A 8 -12.76 -9.19 13.18
C ARG A 8 -11.67 -9.86 12.33
N THR A 9 -11.60 -9.55 11.04
CA THR A 9 -10.54 -10.08 10.17
C THR A 9 -9.16 -9.62 10.64
N TYR A 10 -9.02 -8.37 11.06
CA TYR A 10 -7.77 -7.85 11.61
C TYR A 10 -7.44 -8.42 12.98
N GLU A 11 -8.41 -8.59 13.87
CA GLU A 11 -8.21 -9.27 15.16
C GLU A 11 -7.74 -10.72 14.97
N GLN A 12 -8.32 -11.45 14.02
CA GLN A 12 -7.89 -12.82 13.72
C GLN A 12 -6.47 -12.88 13.16
N ALA A 13 -6.11 -11.97 12.25
CA ALA A 13 -4.80 -11.96 11.61
C ALA A 13 -3.69 -11.44 12.53
N PHE A 14 -3.97 -10.37 13.29
CA PHE A 14 -2.97 -9.60 14.03
C PHE A 14 -3.09 -9.72 15.55
N GLY A 15 -4.20 -10.25 16.06
CA GLY A 15 -4.51 -10.27 17.48
C GLY A 15 -4.91 -8.89 18.01
N THR A 16 -5.13 -8.82 19.32
CA THR A 16 -5.48 -7.57 20.03
C THR A 16 -4.31 -7.00 20.84
N ASP A 17 -3.17 -7.69 20.90
CA ASP A 17 -1.98 -7.24 21.61
C ASP A 17 -1.29 -6.08 20.83
N PRO A 18 -1.19 -4.87 21.39
CA PRO A 18 -0.55 -3.74 20.74
C PRO A 18 0.93 -3.98 20.40
N ALA A 19 1.67 -4.71 21.25
CA ALA A 19 3.08 -4.98 21.01
C ALA A 19 3.25 -5.87 19.77
N ARG A 20 2.40 -6.88 19.63
CA ARG A 20 2.32 -7.71 18.41
C ARG A 20 1.96 -6.89 17.18
N GLN A 21 0.93 -6.04 17.27
CA GLN A 21 0.52 -5.20 16.13
C GLN A 21 1.64 -4.25 15.70
N GLN A 22 2.39 -3.68 16.65
CA GLN A 22 3.59 -2.86 16.35
C GLN A 22 4.67 -3.70 15.68
N ALA A 23 4.97 -4.88 16.21
CA ALA A 23 5.97 -5.79 15.64
C ALA A 23 5.64 -6.22 14.21
N LEU A 24 4.36 -6.22 13.82
CA LEU A 24 3.90 -6.57 12.46
C LEU A 24 3.70 -5.36 11.54
N SER A 25 3.87 -4.13 12.02
CA SER A 25 3.58 -2.92 11.24
C SER A 25 4.71 -2.57 10.27
N PRO A 26 4.51 -2.60 8.93
CA PRO A 26 5.55 -2.25 7.98
C PRO A 26 6.08 -0.82 8.15
N THR A 27 5.22 0.11 8.58
CA THR A 27 5.60 1.50 8.84
C THR A 27 6.65 1.63 9.94
N LEU A 28 6.70 0.70 10.90
CA LEU A 28 7.70 0.68 11.98
C LEU A 28 9.00 -0.03 11.57
N HIS A 29 9.03 -0.68 10.40
CA HIS A 29 10.18 -1.41 9.85
C HIS A 29 10.75 -0.78 8.58
N ALA A 30 10.56 0.54 8.42
CA ALA A 30 10.93 1.28 7.21
C ALA A 30 12.39 1.81 7.21
N ALA A 31 13.16 1.56 8.28
CA ALA A 31 14.56 1.99 8.39
C ALA A 31 15.48 1.20 7.44
N ALA A 32 16.65 1.77 7.14
CA ALA A 32 17.69 1.08 6.40
C ALA A 32 18.42 0.02 7.27
N PRO A 33 18.97 -1.06 6.67
CA PRO A 33 18.89 -1.40 5.25
C PRO A 33 17.49 -1.87 4.84
N ASN A 34 17.05 -1.49 3.64
CA ASN A 34 15.74 -1.84 3.09
C ASN A 34 15.81 -1.96 1.56
N ALA A 35 14.73 -2.37 0.90
CA ALA A 35 14.65 -2.32 -0.55
C ALA A 35 14.82 -0.86 -1.04
N PRO A 36 15.55 -0.63 -2.16
CA PRO A 36 15.97 0.72 -2.54
C PRO A 36 14.85 1.59 -3.14
N ASP A 37 13.82 0.96 -3.72
CA ASP A 37 12.69 1.63 -4.36
C ASP A 37 11.37 0.91 -4.02
N PHE A 38 10.33 1.70 -3.79
CA PHE A 38 8.95 1.23 -3.66
C PHE A 38 8.02 2.01 -4.60
N LEU A 39 7.05 1.28 -5.16
CA LEU A 39 5.86 1.84 -5.77
C LEU A 39 4.64 1.48 -4.89
N LEU A 40 3.96 2.50 -4.37
CA LEU A 40 2.75 2.32 -3.57
C LEU A 40 1.52 2.71 -4.41
N LEU A 41 0.77 1.72 -4.88
CA LEU A 41 -0.49 1.94 -5.60
C LEU A 41 -1.67 1.83 -4.63
N HIS A 42 -2.57 2.81 -4.65
CA HIS A 42 -3.80 2.76 -3.87
C HIS A 42 -4.98 3.38 -4.63
N VAL A 43 -6.19 2.97 -4.23
CA VAL A 43 -7.41 3.68 -4.63
C VAL A 43 -7.71 4.81 -3.64
N GLN A 44 -8.51 5.80 -4.06
CA GLN A 44 -8.86 6.99 -3.28
C GLN A 44 -9.86 6.73 -2.15
N ARG A 45 -9.53 5.77 -1.28
CA ARG A 45 -10.15 5.55 0.03
C ARG A 45 -9.38 6.31 1.09
N ALA A 46 -10.06 7.07 1.94
CA ALA A 46 -9.44 7.92 2.95
C ALA A 46 -8.40 7.20 3.83
N ASP A 47 -8.71 6.02 4.37
CA ASP A 47 -7.76 5.23 5.17
C ASP A 47 -6.61 4.65 4.33
N GLY A 48 -6.87 4.23 3.09
CA GLY A 48 -5.82 3.73 2.20
C GLY A 48 -4.83 4.82 1.81
N VAL A 49 -5.32 6.02 1.52
CA VAL A 49 -4.50 7.23 1.25
C VAL A 49 -3.65 7.55 2.48
N ALA A 50 -4.26 7.61 3.67
CA ALA A 50 -3.54 7.92 4.90
C ALA A 50 -2.44 6.90 5.21
N GLN A 51 -2.73 5.60 5.05
CA GLN A 51 -1.77 4.51 5.26
C GLN A 51 -0.62 4.55 4.23
N ALA A 52 -0.92 4.74 2.95
CA ALA A 52 0.09 4.83 1.90
C ALA A 52 1.04 6.03 2.14
N ASN A 53 0.48 7.19 2.49
CA ASN A 53 1.28 8.37 2.81
C ASN A 53 2.14 8.18 4.07
N ALA A 54 1.61 7.55 5.10
CA ALA A 54 2.35 7.28 6.33
C ALA A 54 3.53 6.33 6.09
N LEU A 55 3.32 5.24 5.33
CA LEU A 55 4.37 4.30 4.95
C LEU A 55 5.41 4.98 4.06
N ALA A 56 4.99 5.74 3.05
CA ALA A 56 5.90 6.49 2.18
C ALA A 56 6.78 7.47 2.96
N ALA A 57 6.20 8.19 3.93
CA ALA A 57 6.96 9.10 4.78
C ALA A 57 7.98 8.35 5.64
N ALA A 58 7.63 7.18 6.19
CA ALA A 58 8.54 6.35 6.96
C ALA A 58 9.70 5.81 6.12
N LEU A 59 9.42 5.26 4.93
CA LEU A 59 10.41 4.78 3.97
C LEU A 59 11.36 5.90 3.52
N LYS A 60 10.82 7.07 3.19
CA LYS A 60 11.63 8.25 2.82
C LYS A 60 12.55 8.69 3.96
N ARG A 61 12.08 8.69 5.21
CA ARG A 61 12.94 8.96 6.38
C ARG A 61 14.05 7.93 6.53
N GLY A 62 13.78 6.66 6.18
CA GLY A 62 14.76 5.59 6.13
C GLY A 62 15.71 5.64 4.92
N GLY A 63 15.59 6.64 4.04
CA GLY A 63 16.44 6.80 2.85
C GLY A 63 15.98 6.02 1.61
N THR A 64 14.78 5.43 1.65
CA THR A 64 14.21 4.66 0.54
C THR A 64 13.49 5.58 -0.46
N ARG A 65 13.64 5.33 -1.76
CA ARG A 65 12.88 6.05 -2.81
C ARG A 65 11.46 5.51 -2.88
N VAL A 66 10.48 6.40 -2.95
CA VAL A 66 9.06 6.01 -2.97
C VAL A 66 8.28 6.85 -3.96
N GLU A 67 7.55 6.16 -4.84
CA GLU A 67 6.52 6.72 -5.71
C GLU A 67 5.13 6.27 -5.25
N ILE A 68 4.13 7.13 -5.41
CA ILE A 68 2.74 6.83 -5.03
C ILE A 68 1.84 7.02 -6.26
N GLY A 69 1.08 5.98 -6.61
CA GLY A 69 0.02 6.05 -7.61
C GLY A 69 -1.36 6.05 -6.94
N SER A 70 -2.12 7.12 -7.14
CA SER A 70 -3.47 7.30 -6.57
C SER A 70 -4.53 7.22 -7.66
N PHE A 71 -5.42 6.24 -7.57
CA PHE A 71 -6.42 5.97 -8.62
C PHE A 71 -7.86 6.09 -8.09
N PRO A 72 -8.82 6.46 -8.96
CA PRO A 72 -10.23 6.44 -8.58
C PRO A 72 -10.67 5.05 -8.11
N GLY A 73 -11.49 5.02 -7.06
CA GLY A 73 -12.07 3.78 -6.56
C GLY A 73 -12.66 3.98 -5.17
N THR A 74 -13.92 3.56 -4.99
CA THR A 74 -14.64 3.75 -3.73
C THR A 74 -14.97 2.41 -3.06
N GLY A 75 -14.92 2.42 -1.72
CA GLY A 75 -15.28 1.27 -0.89
C GLY A 75 -14.52 -0.01 -1.23
N LEU A 76 -15.17 -1.15 -0.97
CA LEU A 76 -14.62 -2.47 -1.27
C LEU A 76 -14.58 -2.77 -2.76
N ARG A 77 -15.54 -2.26 -3.54
CA ARG A 77 -15.60 -2.49 -4.99
C ARG A 77 -14.42 -1.88 -5.72
N GLY A 78 -14.07 -0.62 -5.42
CA GLY A 78 -12.90 0.03 -6.00
C GLY A 78 -11.60 -0.70 -5.65
N HIS A 79 -11.48 -1.16 -4.40
CA HIS A 79 -10.30 -1.91 -3.97
C HIS A 79 -10.22 -3.31 -4.59
N ALA A 80 -11.34 -4.01 -4.75
CA ALA A 80 -11.37 -5.29 -5.45
C ALA A 80 -11.06 -5.13 -6.96
N ALA A 81 -11.41 -3.99 -7.56
CA ALA A 81 -11.15 -3.74 -8.97
C ALA A 81 -9.64 -3.68 -9.28
N ILE A 82 -8.85 -2.94 -8.49
CA ILE A 82 -7.39 -2.89 -8.71
C ILE A 82 -6.74 -4.27 -8.61
N ASN A 83 -7.16 -5.10 -7.64
CA ASN A 83 -6.61 -6.45 -7.47
C ASN A 83 -6.94 -7.40 -8.62
N ARG A 84 -8.03 -7.14 -9.36
CA ARG A 84 -8.48 -7.99 -10.47
C ARG A 84 -7.97 -7.52 -11.82
N LYS A 85 -7.84 -6.20 -11.99
CA LYS A 85 -7.60 -5.55 -13.28
C LYS A 85 -6.17 -5.08 -13.48
N LEU A 86 -5.36 -4.97 -12.42
CA LEU A 86 -3.95 -4.62 -12.58
C LEU A 86 -3.27 -5.66 -13.47
N GLY A 87 -2.68 -5.21 -14.58
CA GLY A 87 -2.18 -6.07 -15.66
C GLY A 87 -3.02 -6.00 -16.95
N GLU A 88 -4.29 -5.58 -16.88
CA GLU A 88 -5.08 -5.24 -18.06
C GLU A 88 -4.54 -3.94 -18.70
N PRO A 89 -4.30 -3.88 -20.03
CA PRO A 89 -3.71 -2.71 -20.68
C PRO A 89 -4.52 -1.41 -20.51
N ASP A 90 -5.85 -1.52 -20.39
CA ASP A 90 -6.76 -0.39 -20.23
C ASP A 90 -7.00 0.00 -18.76
N TYR A 91 -6.42 -0.74 -17.81
CA TYR A 91 -6.53 -0.39 -16.40
C TYR A 91 -5.54 0.73 -16.03
N PRO A 92 -5.99 1.88 -15.47
CA PRO A 92 -5.14 3.06 -15.30
C PRO A 92 -3.83 2.88 -14.52
N ALA A 93 -3.78 1.91 -13.59
CA ALA A 93 -2.58 1.66 -12.79
C ALA A 93 -1.53 0.79 -13.50
N THR A 94 -1.93 0.02 -14.52
CA THR A 94 -1.05 -0.86 -15.28
C THR A 94 0.12 -0.10 -15.92
N PRO A 95 -0.10 0.94 -16.75
CA PRO A 95 1.02 1.64 -17.39
C PRO A 95 1.95 2.36 -16.39
N VAL A 96 1.43 2.73 -15.22
CA VAL A 96 2.25 3.30 -14.13
C VAL A 96 3.18 2.25 -13.54
N MET A 97 2.65 1.05 -13.27
CA MET A 97 3.45 -0.09 -12.80
C MET A 97 4.50 -0.49 -13.84
N ASP A 98 4.13 -0.59 -15.11
CA ASP A 98 5.04 -0.98 -16.19
C ASP A 98 6.19 0.03 -16.35
N ALA A 99 5.89 1.33 -16.32
CA ALA A 99 6.90 2.39 -16.38
C ALA A 99 7.86 2.32 -15.19
N TRP A 100 7.33 2.07 -13.98
CA TRP A 100 8.15 1.93 -12.78
C TRP A 100 9.04 0.69 -12.84
N LEU A 101 8.49 -0.46 -13.24
CA LEU A 101 9.25 -1.71 -13.41
C LEU A 101 10.38 -1.53 -14.43
N LYS A 102 10.10 -0.90 -15.57
CA LYS A 102 11.12 -0.57 -16.55
C LYS A 102 12.23 0.31 -15.97
N LYS A 103 11.90 1.26 -15.09
CA LYS A 103 12.87 2.14 -14.43
C LYS A 103 13.77 1.39 -13.44
N VAL A 104 13.25 0.38 -12.73
CA VAL A 104 13.99 -0.32 -11.65
C VAL A 104 14.65 -1.62 -12.07
N LEU A 105 14.19 -2.28 -13.15
CA LEU A 105 14.70 -3.58 -13.61
C LEU A 105 15.30 -3.56 -15.03
N GLY A 106 14.98 -2.56 -15.84
CA GLY A 106 15.41 -2.43 -17.25
C GLY A 106 16.40 -1.30 -17.45
#